data_AF-A0AAJ2CCZ7-F1
#
_entry.id   AF-A0AAJ2CCZ7-F1
#
_cell.length_a   1.000
_cell.length_b   1.000
_cell.length_c   1.000
_cell.angle_alpha   90.00
_cell.angle_beta   90.00
_cell.angle_gamma   90.00
#
_symmetry.space_group_name_H-M   'P 1'
#
loop_
_entity.id
_entity.type
_entity.pdbx_description
1 polymer ?
#
loop_
_entity_poly.entity_id
_entity_poly.type
_entity_poly.pdbx_seq_one_letter_code
_entity_poly.pdbx_strand_id
1 'polypeptide(L)'
;MIVGIGYLAMGLLLVWVGWNHWRYRQEETISILEAAIVKATGEEPLPTTRLDWFLKYLQAILGFILGPVFAFLGIIVILGELEML
;
A
#
# COMPACT_ATOMS: atom_id res chain seq x y z
N MET A 1 22.69 6.32 -6.42
CA MET A 1 21.56 7.02 -7.07
C MET A 1 20.37 6.11 -7.24
N ILE A 2 20.63 4.90 -7.73
CA ILE A 2 19.63 3.83 -7.90
C ILE A 2 18.88 3.52 -6.59
N VAL A 3 19.58 3.49 -5.45
CA VAL A 3 18.95 3.19 -4.14
C VAL A 3 17.93 4.26 -3.76
N GLY A 4 18.29 5.55 -3.86
CA GLY A 4 17.38 6.66 -3.57
C GLY A 4 16.17 6.71 -4.50
N ILE A 5 16.37 6.43 -5.80
CA ILE A 5 15.28 6.28 -6.77
C ILE A 5 14.36 5.11 -6.38
N GLY A 6 14.93 3.99 -5.92
CA GLY A 6 14.17 2.83 -5.45
C GLY A 6 13.28 3.17 -4.25
N TYR A 7 13.82 3.86 -3.25
CA TYR A 7 13.03 4.35 -2.11
C TYR A 7 11.92 5.32 -2.53
N LEU A 8 12.23 6.26 -3.43
CA LEU A 8 11.26 7.24 -3.92
C LEU A 8 10.11 6.56 -4.68
N ALA A 9 10.44 5.65 -5.61
CA ALA A 9 9.46 4.89 -6.36
C ALA A 9 8.58 4.03 -5.44
N MET A 10 9.19 3.36 -4.45
CA MET A 10 8.45 2.58 -3.45
C MET A 10 7.50 3.47 -2.63
N GLY A 11 7.96 4.64 -2.19
CA GLY A 11 7.15 5.60 -1.46
C GLY A 11 5.92 6.05 -2.25
N LEU A 12 6.11 6.44 -3.50
CA LEU A 12 5.02 6.83 -4.40
C LEU A 12 4.04 5.67 -4.65
N LEU A 13 4.54 4.45 -4.83
CA LEU A 13 3.71 3.27 -5.01
C LEU A 13 2.87 2.99 -3.75
N LEU A 14 3.45 3.08 -2.57
CA LEU A 14 2.73 2.89 -1.29
C LEU A 14 1.66 3.97 -1.07
N VAL A 15 1.95 5.24 -1.38
CA VAL A 15 0.94 6.31 -1.35
C VAL A 15 -0.19 5.98 -2.32
N TRP A 16 0.15 5.57 -3.54
CA TRP A 16 -0.85 5.21 -4.56
C TRP A 16 -1.72 4.03 -4.11
N VAL A 17 -1.12 2.98 -3.54
CA VAL A 17 -1.84 1.83 -2.97
C VAL A 17 -2.75 2.29 -1.83
N GLY A 18 -2.25 3.09 -0.89
CA GLY A 18 -3.04 3.62 0.22
C GLY A 18 -4.23 4.46 -0.25
N TRP A 19 -3.99 5.34 -1.24
CA TRP A 19 -5.00 6.14 -1.89
C TRP A 19 -6.06 5.30 -2.60
N ASN A 20 -5.64 4.25 -3.31
CA ASN A 20 -6.53 3.34 -4.01
C ASN A 20 -7.48 2.63 -3.01
N HIS A 21 -6.91 2.06 -1.94
CA HIS A 21 -7.70 1.41 -0.89
C HIS A 21 -8.63 2.39 -0.16
N TRP A 22 -8.19 3.64 0.06
CA TRP A 22 -9.04 4.67 0.64
C TRP A 22 -10.19 5.08 -0.30
N ARG A 23 -9.91 5.28 -1.58
CA ARG A 23 -10.90 5.72 -2.59
C ARG A 23 -11.99 4.65 -2.77
N TYR A 24 -11.58 3.40 -2.89
CA TYR A 24 -12.47 2.27 -3.15
C TYR A 24 -12.95 1.56 -1.89
N ARG A 25 -12.78 2.17 -0.70
CA ARG A 25 -13.18 1.58 0.59
C ARG A 25 -14.66 1.26 0.71
N GLN A 26 -15.52 1.99 -0.02
CA GLN A 26 -16.98 1.83 0.00
C GLN A 26 -17.48 0.82 -1.04
N GLU A 27 -16.61 0.32 -1.92
CA GLU A 27 -17.00 -0.72 -2.89
C GLU A 27 -16.90 -2.09 -2.21
N GLU A 28 -17.93 -2.91 -2.38
CA GLU A 28 -17.95 -4.34 -1.99
C GLU A 28 -16.97 -5.12 -2.87
N THR A 29 -15.70 -4.94 -2.60
CA THR A 29 -14.59 -5.69 -3.19
C THR A 29 -14.20 -6.82 -2.25
N ILE A 30 -14.09 -8.02 -2.80
CA ILE A 30 -13.54 -9.20 -2.11
C ILE A 30 -12.17 -8.81 -1.55
N SER A 31 -11.97 -9.02 -0.25
CA SER A 31 -10.71 -8.75 0.43
C SER A 31 -9.56 -9.54 -0.21
N ILE A 32 -8.33 -9.03 -0.23
CA ILE A 32 -7.18 -9.75 -0.80
C ILE A 32 -6.99 -11.11 -0.10
N LEU A 33 -7.26 -11.16 1.21
CA LEU A 33 -7.21 -12.40 1.99
C LEU A 33 -8.28 -13.39 1.52
N GLU A 34 -9.49 -12.90 1.31
CA GLU A 34 -10.64 -13.69 0.88
C GLU A 34 -10.49 -14.14 -0.58
N ALA A 35 -9.96 -13.30 -1.45
CA ALA A 35 -9.59 -13.66 -2.82
C ALA A 35 -8.51 -14.75 -2.84
N ALA A 36 -7.56 -14.73 -1.89
CA ALA A 36 -6.56 -15.78 -1.74
C ALA A 36 -7.17 -17.09 -1.23
N ILE A 37 -8.13 -17.01 -0.29
CA ILE A 37 -8.88 -18.18 0.22
C ILE A 37 -9.71 -18.79 -0.92
N VAL A 38 -10.55 -18.02 -1.59
CA VAL A 38 -11.36 -18.46 -2.74
C VAL A 38 -10.49 -19.09 -3.83
N LYS A 39 -9.34 -18.48 -4.13
CA LYS A 39 -8.39 -19.04 -5.10
C LYS A 39 -7.76 -20.36 -4.64
N ALA A 40 -7.62 -20.57 -3.34
CA ALA A 40 -7.04 -21.79 -2.76
C ALA A 40 -8.07 -22.90 -2.53
N THR A 41 -9.30 -22.57 -2.16
CA THR A 41 -10.35 -23.53 -1.77
C THR A 41 -11.39 -23.76 -2.87
N GLY A 42 -11.55 -22.82 -3.81
CA GLY A 42 -12.58 -22.88 -4.86
C GLY A 42 -14.00 -22.62 -4.36
N GLU A 43 -14.17 -22.20 -3.10
CA GLU A 43 -15.47 -21.89 -2.51
C GLU A 43 -15.95 -20.49 -2.89
N GLU A 44 -17.26 -20.26 -2.84
CA GLU A 44 -17.84 -18.94 -3.09
C GLU A 44 -17.39 -17.92 -2.03
N PRO A 45 -17.15 -16.65 -2.42
CA PRO A 45 -16.73 -15.61 -1.48
C PRO A 45 -17.78 -15.45 -0.37
N LEU A 46 -17.31 -15.50 0.87
CA LEU A 46 -18.15 -15.28 2.04
C LEU A 46 -18.61 -13.81 2.07
N PRO A 47 -19.75 -13.51 2.73
CA PRO A 47 -20.15 -12.13 2.91
C PRO A 47 -19.08 -11.38 3.70
N THR A 48 -18.75 -10.17 3.25
CA THR A 48 -17.66 -9.35 3.80
C THR A 48 -17.73 -9.28 5.33
N THR A 49 -16.66 -9.71 5.99
CA THR A 49 -16.62 -9.75 7.46
C THR A 49 -16.05 -8.46 8.05
N ARG A 50 -16.22 -8.26 9.36
CA ARG A 50 -15.63 -7.10 10.06
C ARG A 50 -14.09 -7.06 9.96
N LEU A 51 -13.45 -8.22 9.78
CA LEU A 51 -12.00 -8.33 9.63
C LEU A 51 -11.54 -7.77 8.27
N ASP A 52 -12.28 -8.07 7.20
CA ASP A 52 -11.99 -7.57 5.86
C ASP A 52 -12.05 -6.04 5.79
N TRP A 53 -13.05 -5.46 6.47
CA TRP A 53 -13.14 -4.02 6.66
C TRP A 53 -11.92 -3.47 7.41
N PHE A 54 -11.52 -4.09 8.52
CA PHE A 54 -10.33 -3.67 9.26
C PHE A 54 -9.06 -3.72 8.40
N LEU A 55 -8.86 -4.79 7.63
CA LEU A 55 -7.69 -4.94 6.74
C LEU A 55 -7.66 -3.91 5.63
N LYS A 56 -8.80 -3.57 5.01
CA LYS A 56 -8.89 -2.50 4.00
C LYS A 56 -8.48 -1.14 4.57
N TYR A 57 -8.96 -0.80 5.77
CA TYR A 57 -8.58 0.44 6.44
C TYR A 57 -7.11 0.44 6.85
N LEU A 58 -6.62 -0.69 7.38
CA LEU A 58 -5.22 -0.83 7.77
C LEU A 58 -4.28 -0.65 6.56
N GLN A 59 -4.59 -1.24 5.40
CA GLN A 59 -3.81 -1.06 4.18
C GLN A 59 -3.80 0.40 3.71
N ALA A 60 -4.94 1.08 3.76
CA ALA A 60 -5.01 2.51 3.43
C ALA A 60 -4.12 3.35 4.35
N ILE A 61 -4.22 3.13 5.67
CA ILE A 61 -3.44 3.84 6.69
C ILE A 61 -1.95 3.56 6.52
N LEU A 62 -1.55 2.30 6.36
CA LEU A 62 -0.16 1.92 6.16
C LEU A 62 0.42 2.53 4.87
N GLY A 63 -0.33 2.57 3.78
CA GLY A 63 0.10 3.23 2.54
C GLY A 63 0.36 4.73 2.73
N PHE A 64 -0.50 5.43 3.48
CA PHE A 64 -0.33 6.85 3.79
C PHE A 64 0.76 7.15 4.81
N ILE A 65 1.15 6.20 5.65
CA ILE A 65 2.25 6.39 6.61
C ILE A 65 3.58 6.00 5.97
N LEU A 66 3.67 4.78 5.43
CA LEU A 66 4.90 4.25 4.85
C LEU A 66 5.26 4.96 3.54
N GLY A 67 4.28 5.34 2.73
CA GLY A 67 4.53 6.03 1.46
C GLY A 67 5.35 7.32 1.61
N PRO A 68 4.91 8.29 2.42
CA PRO A 68 5.69 9.51 2.69
C PRO A 68 7.03 9.23 3.35
N VAL A 69 7.12 8.24 4.25
CA VAL A 69 8.38 7.86 4.89
C VAL A 69 9.40 7.39 3.85
N PHE A 70 9.02 6.45 2.98
CA PHE A 70 9.89 5.94 1.93
C PHE A 70 10.23 7.01 0.89
N ALA A 71 9.27 7.86 0.53
CA ALA A 71 9.51 8.98 -0.39
C ALA A 71 10.53 9.97 0.19
N PHE A 72 10.38 10.33 1.48
CA PHE A 72 11.29 11.24 2.18
C PHE A 72 12.70 10.65 2.30
N LEU A 73 12.82 9.37 2.66
CA LEU A 73 14.11 8.67 2.68
C LEU A 73 14.77 8.65 1.29
N GLY A 74 13.99 8.40 0.23
CA GLY A 74 14.49 8.44 -1.14
C GLY A 74 15.05 9.81 -1.52
N ILE A 75 14.34 10.88 -1.16
CA ILE A 75 14.81 12.27 -1.37
C ILE A 75 16.12 12.50 -0.62
N ILE A 76 16.21 12.14 0.67
CA ILE A 76 17.44 12.32 1.47
C ILE A 76 18.63 11.60 0.82
N VAL A 77 18.44 10.34 0.41
CA VAL A 77 19.51 9.55 -0.22
C VAL A 77 19.97 10.21 -1.53
N ILE A 78 19.03 10.68 -2.37
CA ILE A 78 19.36 11.36 -3.62
C ILE A 78 20.13 12.66 -3.34
N LEU A 79 19.65 13.49 -2.41
CA LEU A 79 20.29 14.77 -2.08
C LEU A 79 21.69 14.57 -1.49
N GLY A 80 21.88 13.58 -0.61
CA GLY A 80 23.18 13.28 -0.02
C GLY A 80 24.20 12.76 -1.03
N GLU A 81 23.77 12.00 -2.04
CA GLU A 81 24.65 11.58 -3.13
C GLU A 81 24.95 12.70 -4.14
N LEU A 82 24.08 13.70 -4.23
CA LEU A 82 24.30 14.90 -5.05
C LEU A 82 25.11 15.97 -4.30
N GLU A 83 25.60 15.67 -3.08
CA GLU A 83 26.30 16.62 -2.21
C GLU A 83 25.49 17.90 -1.93
N MET A 84 24.16 17.82 -2.02
CA MET A 84 23.22 18.91 -1.74
C MET A 84 22.69 18.88 -0.30
N LEU A 85 23.17 17.93 0.50
CA LEU A 85 22.99 17.76 1.95
C LEU A 85 24.31 17.29 2.55
#